data_AF-A0A1G2G3C5-F1
#
_entry.id   AF-A0A1G2G3C5-F1
#
_cell.length_a   1.000
_cell.length_b   1.000
_cell.length_c   1.000
_cell.angle_alpha   90.00
_cell.angle_beta   90.00
_cell.angle_gamma   90.00
#
_symmetry.space_group_name_H-M   'P 1'
#
loop_
_entity.id
_entity.type
_entity.pdbx_description
1 polymer ?
#
loop_
_entity_poly.entity_id
_entity_poly.type
_entity_poly.pdbx_seq_one_letter_code
_entity_poly.pdbx_strand_id
1 'polypeptide(L)' 'MWNTILQINSVLWVMSALFLVYSFGHGIITWSGKQFWLALLLFAFLSITEIVISALQEP' A
#
# COMPACT_ATOMS: atom_id res chain seq x y z
N MET A 1 1.29 -10.10 -19.19
CA MET A 1 0.14 -9.59 -18.42
C MET A 1 0.53 -9.31 -16.97
N TRP A 2 1.07 -10.31 -16.24
CA TRP A 2 1.53 -10.14 -14.86
C TRP A 2 2.49 -8.96 -14.64
N ASN A 3 3.45 -8.75 -15.54
CA ASN A 3 4.39 -7.62 -15.46
C ASN A 3 3.71 -6.24 -15.48
N THR A 4 2.64 -6.07 -16.27
CA THR A 4 1.86 -4.81 -16.32
C THR A 4 1.06 -4.61 -15.02
N ILE A 5 0.49 -5.70 -14.49
CA ILE A 5 -0.26 -5.66 -13.23
C ILE A 5 0.71 -5.35 -12.06
N LEU A 6 1.90 -5.96 -12.06
CA LEU A 6 2.94 -5.68 -11.07
C LEU A 6 3.34 -4.20 -11.12
N GLN A 7 3.63 -3.65 -12.30
CA GLN A 7 3.99 -2.23 -12.42
C GLN A 7 2.89 -1.29 -11.88
N ILE A 8 1.62 -1.57 -12.16
CA ILE A 8 0.50 -0.79 -11.61
C ILE A 8 0.46 -0.93 -10.09
N ASN A 9 0.61 -2.15 -9.56
CA ASN A 9 0.62 -2.40 -8.13
C ASN A 9 1.80 -1.70 -7.44
N SER A 10 3.00 -1.70 -8.02
CA SER A 10 4.17 -1.02 -7.48
C SER A 10 3.94 0.50 -7.36
N VAL A 11 3.29 1.13 -8.36
CA VAL A 11 2.94 2.56 -8.29
C VAL A 11 1.92 2.81 -7.17
N LEU A 12 0.87 2.00 -7.09
CA LEU A 12 -0.13 2.10 -6.02
C LEU A 12 0.49 1.84 -4.64
N TRP A 13 1.43 0.91 -4.56
CA TRP A 13 2.15 0.56 -3.35
C TRP A 13 2.95 1.76 -2.83
N VAL A 14 3.72 2.44 -3.69
CA VAL A 14 4.43 3.68 -3.34
C VAL A 14 3.45 4.76 -2.85
N MET A 15 2.35 4.97 -3.57
CA MET A 15 1.33 5.95 -3.18
C MET A 15 0.70 5.62 -1.82
N SER A 16 0.46 4.33 -1.54
CA SER A 16 -0.08 3.89 -0.26
C SER A 16 0.91 4.05 0.88
N ALA A 17 2.22 3.90 0.64
CA ALA A 17 3.26 4.17 1.62
C ALA A 17 3.30 5.66 1.99
N LEU A 18 3.25 6.55 1.00
CA LEU A 18 3.16 7.99 1.23
C LEU A 18 1.89 8.36 2.00
N PHE A 19 0.76 7.74 1.64
CA PHE A 19 -0.50 7.95 2.35
C PHE A 19 -0.45 7.44 3.79
N LEU A 20 0.23 6.32 4.06
CA LEU A 20 0.45 5.81 5.41
C LEU A 20 1.21 6.82 6.27
N VAL A 21 2.33 7.36 5.76
CA VAL A 21 3.13 8.37 6.46
C VAL A 21 2.30 9.64 6.71
N TYR A 22 1.57 10.11 5.71
CA TYR A 22 0.65 11.24 5.85
C TYR A 22 -0.41 10.99 6.92
N SER A 23 -1.08 9.83 6.87
CA SER A 23 -2.17 9.47 7.79
C SER A 23 -1.67 9.32 9.23
N PHE A 24 -0.44 8.89 9.42
CA PHE A 24 0.21 8.83 10.72
C PHE A 24 0.41 10.24 11.29
N GLY A 25 1.00 11.15 10.51
CA GLY A 25 1.14 12.55 10.91
C GLY A 25 -0.20 13.22 11.19
N HIS A 26 -1.18 13.02 10.32
CA HIS A 26 -2.53 13.55 10.51
C HIS A 26 -3.21 12.97 11.76
N GLY A 27 -3.02 11.69 12.05
CA GLY A 27 -3.59 11.05 13.24
C GLY A 27 -3.02 11.59 14.55
N ILE A 28 -1.74 11.95 14.57
CA ILE A 28 -1.11 12.64 15.70
C ILE A 28 -1.72 14.02 15.90
N ILE A 29 -1.91 14.79 14.82
CA ILE A 29 -2.44 16.17 14.89
C ILE A 29 -3.92 16.18 15.30
N THR A 30 -4.72 15.27 14.75
CA THR A 30 -6.18 15.24 14.95
C THR A 30 -6.64 14.33 16.09
N TRP A 31 -5.69 13.65 16.76
CA TRP A 31 -5.97 12.66 17.80
C TRP A 31 -6.95 11.56 17.37
N SER A 32 -6.94 11.24 16.06
CA SER A 32 -7.89 10.31 15.43
C SER A 32 -7.14 9.28 14.59
N GLY A 33 -7.20 8.03 14.99
CA GLY A 33 -6.50 6.92 14.30
C GLY A 33 -7.27 6.34 13.12
N LYS A 34 -8.50 6.80 12.80
CA LYS A 34 -9.35 6.15 11.80
C LYS A 34 -8.72 6.12 10.41
N GLN A 35 -8.13 7.23 9.97
CA GLN A 35 -7.45 7.32 8.68
C GLN A 35 -6.17 6.47 8.64
N PHE A 36 -5.45 6.40 9.76
CA PHE A 36 -4.25 5.58 9.87
C PHE A 36 -4.57 4.09 9.69
N TRP A 37 -5.63 3.58 10.31
CA TRP A 37 -6.03 2.18 10.15
C TRP A 37 -6.43 1.84 8.71
N LEU A 38 -7.14 2.75 8.02
CA LEU A 38 -7.47 2.56 6.60
C LEU A 38 -6.21 2.56 5.72
N ALA A 39 -5.29 3.49 5.97
CA ALA A 39 -4.02 3.55 5.24
C ALA A 39 -3.16 2.31 5.48
N LEU A 40 -3.13 1.81 6.71
CA LEU A 40 -2.41 0.59 7.09
C LEU A 40 -2.97 -0.64 6.38
N LEU A 41 -4.29 -0.80 6.35
CA LEU A 41 -4.95 -1.90 5.64
C LEU A 41 -4.69 -1.84 4.13
N LEU A 42 -4.77 -0.65 3.53
CA LEU A 42 -4.49 -0.46 2.11
C LEU A 42 -3.03 -0.80 1.78
N PHE A 43 -2.09 -0.31 2.58
CA PHE A 43 -0.67 -0.59 2.41
C PHE A 43 -0.36 -2.08 2.59
N ALA A 44 -0.94 -2.73 3.60
CA ALA A 44 -0.79 -4.16 3.83
C ALA A 44 -1.34 -4.99 2.66
N PHE A 45 -2.53 -4.63 2.16
CA PHE A 45 -3.12 -5.29 0.99
C PHE A 45 -2.22 -5.20 -0.24
N LEU A 46 -1.78 -3.99 -0.60
CA LEU A 46 -0.90 -3.77 -1.75
C LEU A 46 0.47 -4.45 -1.59
N SER A 47 0.98 -4.55 -0.36
CA SER A 47 2.22 -5.29 -0.07
C SER A 47 2.06 -6.79 -0.30
N ILE A 48 0.93 -7.37 0.12
CA ILE A 48 0.63 -8.78 -0.16
C ILE A 48 0.47 -9.00 -1.67
N THR A 49 -0.25 -8.10 -2.36
CA THR A 49 -0.42 -8.17 -3.81
C THR A 49 0.92 -8.11 -4.55
N GLU A 50 1.86 -7.26 -4.10
CA GLU A 50 3.20 -7.17 -4.70
C GLU A 50 3.95 -8.50 -4.60
N ILE A 51 3.92 -9.15 -3.42
CA ILE A 51 4.57 -10.43 -3.18
C ILE A 51 3.93 -11.54 -4.02
N VAL A 52 2.59 -11.62 -4.03
CA VAL A 52 1.86 -12.67 -4.75
C VAL A 52 2.05 -12.56 -6.25
N ILE A 53 1.93 -11.36 -6.82
CA ILE A 53 2.12 -11.17 -8.26
C ILE A 53 3.57 -11.44 -8.66
N SER A 54 4.53 -10.99 -7.86
CA SER A 54 5.95 -11.29 -8.10
C SER A 54 6.21 -12.80 -8.14
N ALA A 55 5.65 -13.56 -7.20
CA ALA A 55 5.77 -15.02 -7.17
C ALA A 55 5.08 -15.71 -8.36
N LEU A 56 3.95 -15.19 -8.83
CA LEU A 56 3.27 -15.69 -10.04
C LEU A 56 4.01 -15.33 -11.34
N GLN A 57 4.98 -14.41 -11.26
CA GLN A 57 5.80 -13.99 -12.39
C GLN A 57 7.08 -14.82 -12.53
N GLU A 58 7.50 -15.51 -11.47
CA GLU A 58 8.58 -16.50 -11.53
C GLU A 58 8.14 -17.70 -12.40
N PRO A 59 9.03 -18.22 -13.28
CA PRO A 59 8.70 -19.29 -14.23
C PRO A 59 8.46 -20.66 -13.59
#